data_AF-A0A1V6Z1X5-F1
#
_entry.id   AF-A0A1V6Z1X5-F1
#
_cell.length_a   1.000
_cell.length_b   1.000
_cell.length_c   1.000
_cell.angle_alpha   90.00
_cell.angle_beta   90.00
_cell.angle_gamma   90.00
#
_symmetry.space_group_name_H-M   'P 1'
#
loop_
_entity.id
_entity.type
_entity.pdbx_description
1 polymer ?
#
loop_
_entity_poly.entity_id
_entity_poly.type
_entity_poly.pdbx_seq_one_letter_code
_entity_poly.pdbx_strand_id
1 'polypeptide(L)'
;MDAPTMQASRDSFANSRNDFVVYIQELSAGEFSGQDVATIQTELRRIAHTLSGWTELLDDPNELTCSCFSDRCRNFSNIIVEVTELVITRGGQLPLTVMKMFNMLAMQVERLTLDGHREEDEYAQGFERMAKDEDRRWQIRSQGLDDGRAALLFGLWTRMNRISKHGPNCACR
;
A
#
# COMPACT_ATOMS: atom_id res chain seq x y z
N MET A 1 -22.90 14.63 1.41
CA MET A 1 -23.31 13.41 0.66
C MET A 1 -24.41 12.71 1.48
N ASP A 2 -25.42 12.06 0.89
CA ASP A 2 -26.46 11.35 1.68
C ASP A 2 -25.96 9.97 2.15
N ALA A 3 -26.53 9.44 3.24
CA ALA A 3 -26.07 8.21 3.89
C ALA A 3 -25.92 6.98 2.96
N PRO A 4 -26.83 6.72 2.00
CA PRO A 4 -26.69 5.61 1.06
C PRO A 4 -25.49 5.77 0.11
N THR A 5 -25.22 7.00 -0.35
CA THR A 5 -24.09 7.28 -1.25
C THR A 5 -22.76 7.17 -0.53
N MET A 6 -22.70 7.55 0.76
CA MET A 6 -21.51 7.31 1.59
C MET A 6 -21.24 5.83 1.80
N GLN A 7 -22.28 5.02 2.04
CA GLN A 7 -22.12 3.56 2.18
C GLN A 7 -21.61 2.92 0.88
N ALA A 8 -22.20 3.27 -0.27
CA ALA A 8 -21.75 2.77 -1.57
C ALA A 8 -20.28 3.13 -1.87
N SER A 9 -19.84 4.32 -1.45
CA SER A 9 -18.45 4.76 -1.60
C SER A 9 -17.49 3.95 -0.72
N ARG A 10 -17.89 3.64 0.52
CA ARG A 10 -17.13 2.76 1.43
C ARG A 10 -16.99 1.34 0.87
N ASP A 11 -18.08 0.78 0.37
CA ASP A 11 -18.07 -0.57 -0.21
C ASP A 11 -17.20 -0.61 -1.49
N SER A 12 -17.30 0.41 -2.33
CA SER A 12 -16.47 0.54 -3.54
C SER A 12 -14.97 0.63 -3.22
N PHE A 13 -14.62 1.38 -2.17
CA PHE A 13 -13.24 1.45 -1.69
C PHE A 13 -12.74 0.09 -1.19
N ALA A 14 -13.50 -0.57 -0.31
CA ALA A 14 -13.09 -1.85 0.28
C ALA A 14 -12.90 -2.92 -0.78
N ASN A 15 -13.84 -3.04 -1.72
CA ASN A 15 -13.75 -4.00 -2.83
C ASN A 15 -12.51 -3.73 -3.69
N SER A 16 -12.30 -2.48 -4.10
CA SER A 16 -11.15 -2.12 -4.93
C SER A 16 -9.81 -2.32 -4.21
N ARG A 17 -9.73 -1.97 -2.92
CA ARG A 17 -8.53 -2.20 -2.09
C ARG A 17 -8.20 -3.69 -2.03
N ASN A 18 -9.20 -4.53 -1.73
CA ASN A 18 -9.01 -5.96 -1.61
C ASN A 18 -8.57 -6.57 -2.95
N ASP A 19 -9.17 -6.15 -4.07
CA ASP A 19 -8.76 -6.58 -5.42
C ASP A 19 -7.30 -6.20 -5.72
N PHE A 20 -6.88 -4.99 -5.33
CA PHE A 20 -5.49 -4.55 -5.50
C PHE A 20 -4.54 -5.41 -4.69
N VAL A 21 -4.91 -5.74 -3.45
CA VAL A 21 -4.08 -6.55 -2.54
C VAL A 21 -3.95 -7.97 -3.05
N VAL A 22 -5.03 -8.59 -3.50
CA VAL A 22 -5.00 -9.91 -4.14
C VAL A 22 -4.04 -9.90 -5.31
N TYR A 23 -4.18 -8.94 -6.23
CA TYR A 23 -3.30 -8.83 -7.39
C TYR A 23 -1.82 -8.66 -7.00
N ILE A 24 -1.52 -7.76 -6.07
CA ILE A 24 -0.14 -7.52 -5.62
C ILE A 24 0.43 -8.76 -4.88
N GLN A 25 -0.39 -9.50 -4.15
CA GLN A 25 0.02 -10.74 -3.48
C GLN A 25 0.35 -11.85 -4.46
N GLU A 26 -0.42 -12.00 -5.53
CA GLU A 26 -0.11 -12.93 -6.62
C GLU A 26 1.26 -12.61 -7.23
N LEU A 27 1.52 -11.34 -7.55
CA LEU A 27 2.84 -10.89 -8.02
C LEU A 27 3.97 -11.19 -7.01
N SER A 28 3.69 -11.02 -5.71
CA SER A 28 4.64 -11.35 -4.64
C SER A 28 4.92 -12.85 -4.53
N ALA A 29 3.94 -13.71 -4.85
CA ALA A 29 4.11 -15.16 -4.88
C ALA A 29 4.84 -15.62 -6.15
N GLY A 30 4.99 -14.73 -7.14
CA GLY A 30 5.52 -15.08 -8.46
C GLY A 30 4.46 -15.69 -9.37
N GLU A 31 3.20 -15.60 -8.97
CA GLU A 31 2.04 -16.04 -9.71
C GLU A 31 1.54 -14.86 -10.55
N PHE A 32 1.90 -14.82 -11.83
CA PHE A 32 1.42 -13.78 -12.74
C PHE A 32 0.81 -14.38 -14.01
N SER A 33 0.36 -15.65 -13.97
CA SER A 33 -0.52 -16.28 -14.96
C SER A 33 -0.17 -16.04 -16.45
N GLY A 34 1.12 -15.95 -16.78
CA GLY A 34 1.57 -15.68 -18.15
C GLY A 34 1.42 -14.21 -18.61
N GLN A 35 1.07 -13.29 -17.71
CA GLN A 35 1.13 -11.86 -17.95
C GLN A 35 2.57 -11.45 -18.32
N ASP A 36 2.68 -10.62 -19.35
CA ASP A 36 3.94 -9.99 -19.67
C ASP A 36 4.22 -8.80 -18.74
N VAL A 37 5.47 -8.33 -18.77
CA VAL A 37 5.91 -7.19 -17.96
C VAL A 37 5.07 -5.94 -18.22
N ALA A 38 4.68 -5.70 -19.48
CA ALA A 38 3.90 -4.52 -19.85
C ALA A 38 2.50 -4.53 -19.22
N THR A 39 1.88 -5.70 -19.16
CA THR A 39 0.58 -5.92 -18.51
C THR A 39 0.70 -5.66 -17.02
N ILE A 40 1.70 -6.24 -16.35
CA ILE A 40 1.96 -6.01 -14.92
C ILE A 40 2.16 -4.53 -14.64
N GLN A 41 2.99 -3.86 -15.44
CA GLN A 41 3.25 -2.43 -15.27
C GLN A 41 2.02 -1.56 -15.52
N THR A 42 1.14 -1.96 -16.45
CA THR A 42 -0.11 -1.25 -16.74
C THR A 42 -1.07 -1.36 -15.56
N GLU A 43 -1.24 -2.57 -15.01
CA GLU A 43 -2.10 -2.79 -13.85
C GLU A 43 -1.59 -2.06 -12.61
N LEU A 44 -0.28 -2.08 -12.34
CA LEU A 44 0.29 -1.32 -11.21
C LEU A 44 0.07 0.18 -11.37
N ARG A 45 0.18 0.73 -12.58
CA ARG A 45 -0.14 2.15 -12.84
C ARG A 45 -1.63 2.45 -12.65
N ARG A 46 -2.52 1.53 -13.04
CA ARG A 46 -3.97 1.64 -12.79
C ARG A 46 -4.28 1.69 -11.30
N ILE A 47 -3.63 0.85 -10.51
CA ILE A 47 -3.74 0.83 -9.04
C ILE A 47 -3.24 2.17 -8.47
N ALA A 48 -2.05 2.62 -8.87
CA ALA A 48 -1.48 3.89 -8.41
C ALA A 48 -2.38 5.09 -8.74
N HIS A 49 -2.94 5.13 -9.96
CA HIS A 49 -3.89 6.15 -10.38
C HIS A 49 -5.17 6.12 -9.52
N THR A 50 -5.71 4.93 -9.26
CA THR A 50 -6.93 4.78 -8.44
C THR A 50 -6.71 5.22 -7.00
N LEU A 51 -5.56 4.85 -6.40
CA LEU A 51 -5.17 5.35 -5.07
C LEU A 51 -5.08 6.88 -5.05
N SER A 52 -4.49 7.49 -6.09
CA SER A 52 -4.46 8.96 -6.19
C SER A 52 -5.87 9.55 -6.31
N GLY A 53 -6.77 8.92 -7.05
CA GLY A 53 -8.17 9.35 -7.19
C GLY A 53 -8.97 9.29 -5.89
N TRP A 54 -8.66 8.36 -4.97
CA TRP A 54 -9.29 8.33 -3.65
C TRP A 54 -8.98 9.55 -2.78
N THR A 55 -7.93 10.30 -3.11
CA THR A 55 -7.64 11.58 -2.43
C THR A 55 -8.67 12.65 -2.76
N GLU A 56 -9.33 12.58 -3.92
CA GLU A 56 -10.28 13.59 -4.42
C GLU A 56 -11.72 13.35 -3.93
N LEU A 57 -12.04 12.14 -3.48
CA LEU A 57 -13.38 11.74 -3.03
C LEU A 57 -13.73 12.19 -1.59
N LEU A 58 -12.75 12.60 -0.79
CA LEU A 58 -12.90 12.90 0.65
C LEU A 58 -12.56 14.34 1.03
N ASP A 59 -12.23 15.21 0.06
CA ASP A 59 -12.04 16.65 0.28
C ASP A 59 -13.39 17.37 0.44
N ASP A 60 -14.22 16.96 1.40
CA ASP A 60 -15.30 17.81 1.93
C ASP A 60 -14.65 18.80 2.91
N PRO A 61 -14.63 20.12 2.62
CA PRO A 61 -14.01 21.11 3.49
C PRO A 61 -14.65 21.23 4.87
N ASN A 62 -15.81 20.58 5.11
CA ASN A 62 -16.52 20.61 6.38
C ASN A 62 -16.40 19.32 7.21
N GLU A 63 -15.91 18.22 6.64
CA GLU A 63 -15.61 17.03 7.43
C GLU A 63 -14.14 17.06 7.83
N LEU A 64 -13.87 16.82 9.11
CA LEU A 64 -12.52 16.63 9.66
C LEU A 64 -11.92 15.30 9.15
N THR A 65 -12.00 15.03 7.84
CA THR A 65 -11.38 13.85 7.23
C THR A 65 -9.88 14.04 7.37
N CYS A 66 -9.28 13.19 8.21
CA CYS A 66 -7.86 13.25 8.50
C CYS A 66 -7.08 13.16 7.18
N SER A 67 -6.34 14.22 6.84
CA SER A 67 -5.42 14.31 5.69
C SER A 67 -4.42 13.15 5.59
N CYS A 68 -4.31 12.33 6.64
CA CYS A 68 -3.54 11.10 6.66
C CYS A 68 -4.02 10.01 5.68
N PHE A 69 -5.32 9.87 5.40
CA PHE A 69 -5.75 8.89 4.38
C PHE A 69 -5.31 9.32 2.99
N SER A 70 -5.58 10.57 2.63
CA SER A 70 -5.18 11.16 1.33
C SER A 70 -3.66 11.16 1.16
N ASP A 71 -2.92 11.53 2.20
CA ASP A 71 -1.45 11.49 2.20
C ASP A 71 -0.90 10.06 2.03
N ARG A 72 -1.50 9.07 2.72
CA ARG A 72 -1.11 7.67 2.58
C ARG A 72 -1.39 7.15 1.17
N CYS A 73 -2.57 7.44 0.62
CA CYS A 73 -2.93 7.07 -0.73
C CYS A 73 -1.98 7.69 -1.77
N ARG A 74 -1.63 8.97 -1.61
CA ARG A 74 -0.64 9.65 -2.46
C ARG A 74 0.76 9.05 -2.32
N ASN A 75 1.19 8.77 -1.10
CA ASN A 75 2.49 8.15 -0.84
C ASN A 75 2.58 6.75 -1.48
N PHE A 76 1.55 5.92 -1.30
CA PHE A 76 1.51 4.58 -1.90
C PHE A 76 1.39 4.63 -3.42
N SER A 77 0.63 5.58 -3.97
CA SER A 77 0.59 5.83 -5.43
C SER A 77 1.99 6.06 -5.99
N ASN A 78 2.76 6.98 -5.40
CA ASN A 78 4.13 7.27 -5.82
C ASN A 78 5.05 6.04 -5.69
N ILE A 79 4.97 5.33 -4.56
CA ILE A 79 5.80 4.14 -4.32
C ILE A 79 5.47 3.02 -5.30
N ILE A 80 4.18 2.81 -5.64
CA ILE A 80 3.79 1.81 -6.63
C ILE A 80 4.34 2.17 -8.01
N VAL A 81 4.33 3.45 -8.40
CA VAL A 81 4.97 3.90 -9.66
C VAL A 81 6.46 3.59 -9.65
N GLU A 82 7.17 3.88 -8.56
CA GLU A 82 8.61 3.55 -8.44
C GLU A 82 8.86 2.04 -8.54
N VAL A 83 8.08 1.22 -7.84
CA VAL A 83 8.21 -0.24 -7.90
C VAL A 83 7.87 -0.77 -9.30
N THR A 84 6.94 -0.13 -10.01
CA THR A 84 6.57 -0.47 -11.39
C THR A 84 7.76 -0.34 -12.34
N GLU A 85 8.60 0.68 -12.17
CA GLU A 85 9.82 0.88 -12.97
C GLU A 85 10.87 -0.21 -12.75
N LEU A 86 10.81 -0.89 -11.59
CA LEU A 86 11.70 -2.00 -11.25
C LEU A 86 11.18 -3.35 -11.72
N VAL A 87 9.96 -3.42 -12.26
CA VAL A 87 9.38 -4.64 -12.84
C VAL A 87 10.09 -4.94 -14.16
N ILE A 88 11.13 -5.76 -14.05
CA ILE A 88 11.82 -6.40 -15.17
C ILE A 88 11.78 -7.91 -14.94
N THR A 89 11.64 -8.70 -16.00
CA THR A 89 11.78 -10.16 -15.88
C THR A 89 13.18 -10.59 -16.31
N ARG A 90 13.78 -11.51 -15.55
CA ARG A 90 14.97 -12.25 -15.97
C ARG A 90 14.63 -13.72 -15.98
N GLY A 91 14.76 -14.36 -17.14
CA GLY A 91 14.40 -15.78 -17.29
C GLY A 91 12.91 -16.06 -17.03
N GLY A 92 12.03 -15.09 -17.33
CA GLY A 92 10.60 -15.23 -17.13
C GLY A 92 10.15 -15.17 -15.68
N GLN A 93 11.00 -14.72 -14.74
CA GLN A 93 10.66 -14.52 -13.33
C GLN A 93 10.98 -13.09 -12.88
N LEU A 94 10.20 -12.60 -11.91
CA LEU A 94 10.48 -11.35 -11.22
C LEU A 94 11.67 -11.51 -10.27
N PRO A 95 12.53 -10.51 -10.11
CA PRO A 95 13.58 -10.53 -9.11
C PRO A 95 12.98 -10.70 -7.71
N LEU A 96 13.60 -11.54 -6.87
CA LEU A 96 13.18 -11.76 -5.48
C LEU A 96 13.03 -10.44 -4.69
N THR A 97 13.86 -9.43 -4.99
CA THR A 97 13.74 -8.10 -4.38
C THR A 97 12.42 -7.43 -4.74
N VAL A 98 12.00 -7.49 -6.01
CA VAL A 98 10.74 -6.90 -6.49
C VAL A 98 9.55 -7.64 -5.90
N MET A 99 9.60 -8.98 -5.84
CA MET A 99 8.58 -9.79 -5.16
C MET A 99 8.42 -9.40 -3.69
N LYS A 100 9.53 -9.15 -2.98
CA LYS A 100 9.48 -8.65 -1.60
C LYS A 100 8.88 -7.25 -1.50
N MET A 101 9.18 -6.36 -2.45
CA MET A 101 8.54 -5.03 -2.50
C MET A 101 7.02 -5.15 -2.67
N PHE A 102 6.55 -6.08 -3.52
CA PHE A 102 5.12 -6.36 -3.65
C PHE A 102 4.51 -6.88 -2.35
N ASN A 103 5.14 -7.82 -1.66
CA ASN A 103 4.66 -8.27 -0.35
C ASN A 103 4.46 -7.10 0.63
N MET A 104 5.44 -6.21 0.68
CA MET A 104 5.41 -5.04 1.57
C MET A 104 4.34 -4.03 1.15
N LEU A 105 4.14 -3.83 -0.15
CA LEU A 105 3.07 -2.99 -0.68
C LEU A 105 1.68 -3.57 -0.34
N ALA A 106 1.46 -4.86 -0.57
CA ALA A 106 0.21 -5.53 -0.20
C ALA A 106 -0.10 -5.35 1.28
N MET A 107 0.92 -5.49 2.15
CA MET A 107 0.75 -5.26 3.58
C MET A 107 0.32 -3.83 3.92
N GLN A 108 0.79 -2.84 3.19
CA GLN A 108 0.52 -1.44 3.47
C GLN A 108 -0.80 -0.96 2.84
N VAL A 109 -1.13 -1.44 1.64
CA VAL A 109 -2.39 -1.13 0.95
C VAL A 109 -3.58 -1.72 1.73
N GLU A 110 -3.47 -2.95 2.22
CA GLU A 110 -4.57 -3.59 2.99
C GLU A 110 -4.81 -2.90 4.35
N ARG A 111 -3.82 -2.19 4.87
CA ARG A 111 -3.95 -1.36 6.09
C ARG A 111 -4.65 -0.03 5.85
N LEU A 112 -4.95 0.33 4.60
CA LEU A 112 -5.71 1.54 4.31
C LEU A 112 -7.16 1.36 4.78
N THR A 113 -7.62 2.30 5.60
CA THR A 113 -9.01 2.41 6.03
C THR A 113 -9.47 3.86 5.81
N LEU A 114 -10.71 4.04 5.31
CA LEU A 114 -11.26 5.37 5.01
C LEU A 114 -11.41 6.23 6.27
N ASP A 115 -11.89 5.64 7.37
CA ASP A 115 -12.26 6.39 8.58
C ASP A 115 -11.25 6.24 9.73
N GLY A 116 -10.08 5.63 9.51
CA GLY A 116 -9.11 5.35 10.58
C GLY A 116 -9.58 4.35 11.64
N HIS A 117 -10.86 3.96 11.63
CA HIS A 117 -11.47 2.93 12.47
C HIS A 117 -11.06 1.54 11.97
N ARG A 118 -9.83 1.14 12.32
CA ARG A 118 -9.31 -0.22 12.08
C ARG A 118 -10.12 -1.31 12.79
N GLU A 119 -11.01 -0.95 13.72
CA GLU A 119 -11.73 -1.88 14.58
C GLU A 119 -12.86 -2.63 13.85
N GLU A 120 -13.39 -2.08 12.75
CA GLU A 120 -14.51 -2.68 12.00
C GLU A 120 -14.06 -3.50 10.78
N ASP A 121 -12.80 -3.38 10.38
CA ASP A 121 -12.23 -4.09 9.23
C ASP A 121 -11.26 -5.19 9.71
N GLU A 122 -11.78 -6.42 9.83
CA GLU A 122 -11.02 -7.59 10.29
C GLU A 122 -9.78 -7.87 9.42
N TYR A 123 -9.84 -7.58 8.12
CA TYR A 123 -8.73 -7.76 7.19
C TYR A 123 -7.62 -6.75 7.48
N ALA A 124 -7.96 -5.47 7.61
CA ALA A 124 -7.00 -4.43 7.97
C ALA A 124 -6.29 -4.73 9.32
N GLN A 125 -6.99 -5.34 10.29
CA GLN A 125 -6.38 -5.76 11.56
C GLN A 125 -5.37 -6.90 11.43
N GLY A 126 -5.67 -7.88 10.57
CA GLY A 126 -4.74 -8.99 10.28
C GLY A 126 -3.43 -8.46 9.71
N PHE A 127 -3.53 -7.54 8.76
CA PHE A 127 -2.38 -6.92 8.11
C PHE A 127 -1.64 -5.91 8.99
N GLU A 128 -2.33 -5.24 9.91
CA GLU A 128 -1.68 -4.44 10.93
C GLU A 128 -0.74 -5.28 11.81
N ARG A 129 -1.16 -6.49 12.20
CA ARG A 129 -0.30 -7.40 12.97
C ARG A 129 0.91 -7.84 12.16
N MET A 130 0.71 -8.21 10.89
CA MET A 130 1.81 -8.59 10.00
C MET A 130 2.80 -7.44 9.78
N ALA A 131 2.31 -6.20 9.61
CA ALA A 131 3.17 -5.04 9.47
C ALA A 131 3.98 -4.75 10.75
N LYS A 132 3.40 -4.91 11.95
CA LYS A 132 4.13 -4.78 13.22
C LYS A 132 5.23 -5.85 13.37
N ASP A 133 4.95 -7.07 12.96
CA ASP A 133 5.95 -8.14 12.96
C ASP A 133 7.09 -7.83 11.97
N GLU A 134 6.76 -7.26 10.80
CA GLU A 134 7.74 -6.83 9.82
C GLU A 134 8.56 -5.62 10.31
N ASP A 135 7.93 -4.63 10.96
CA ASP A 135 8.63 -3.54 11.66
C ASP A 135 9.65 -4.08 12.66
N ARG A 136 9.24 -5.04 13.49
CA ARG A 136 10.12 -5.68 14.47
C ARG A 136 11.28 -6.41 13.79
N ARG A 137 11.03 -7.11 12.67
CA ARG A 137 12.10 -7.77 11.89
C ARG A 137 13.11 -6.77 11.37
N TRP A 138 12.66 -5.61 10.87
CA TRP A 138 13.56 -4.56 10.41
C TRP A 138 14.38 -3.94 11.54
N GLN A 139 13.81 -3.73 12.73
CA GLN A 139 14.54 -3.25 13.91
C GLN A 139 15.62 -4.23 14.40
N ILE A 140 15.38 -5.54 14.27
CA ILE A 140 16.35 -6.57 14.64
C ILE A 140 17.41 -6.73 13.54
N ARG A 141 17.01 -6.73 12.26
CA ARG A 141 17.91 -6.95 11.12
C ARG A 141 18.75 -5.73 10.74
N SER A 142 18.35 -4.52 11.14
CA SER A 142 19.16 -3.30 10.93
C SER A 142 20.51 -3.32 11.67
N GLN A 143 20.80 -4.37 12.44
CA GLN A 143 22.06 -4.58 13.16
C GLN A 143 23.05 -5.55 12.44
N GLY A 144 22.70 -6.08 11.26
CA GLY A 144 23.53 -7.05 10.52
C GLY A 144 23.96 -6.60 9.10
N LEU A 145 24.97 -7.29 8.55
CA LEU A 145 25.70 -7.04 7.27
C LEU A 145 24.94 -6.26 6.18
N ASP A 146 25.62 -5.24 5.65
CA ASP A 146 25.17 -4.31 4.63
C ASP A 146 25.00 -4.98 3.25
N ASP A 147 23.91 -5.72 3.07
CA ASP A 147 23.43 -6.12 1.75
C ASP A 147 22.62 -4.96 1.15
N GLY A 148 23.09 -4.39 0.03
CA GLY A 148 22.40 -3.30 -0.66
C GLY A 148 20.93 -3.60 -0.99
N ARG A 149 20.53 -4.87 -1.14
CA ARG A 149 19.12 -5.25 -1.28
C ARG A 149 18.32 -5.06 0.00
N ALA A 150 18.92 -5.38 1.16
CA ALA A 150 18.31 -5.17 2.46
C ALA A 150 18.15 -3.67 2.76
N ALA A 151 19.16 -2.86 2.43
CA ALA A 151 19.09 -1.40 2.55
C ALA A 151 17.98 -0.80 1.67
N LEU A 152 17.86 -1.26 0.42
CA LEU A 152 16.79 -0.83 -0.49
C LEU A 152 15.39 -1.16 0.06
N LEU A 153 15.18 -2.40 0.50
CA LEU A 153 13.91 -2.83 1.08
C LEU A 153 13.58 -2.06 2.37
N PHE A 154 14.55 -1.90 3.27
CA PHE A 154 14.36 -1.14 4.50
C PHE A 154 14.02 0.34 4.23
N GLY A 155 14.69 0.96 3.25
CA GLY A 155 14.39 2.31 2.80
C GLY A 155 12.96 2.44 2.28
N LEU A 156 12.51 1.50 1.46
CA LEU A 156 11.13 1.44 0.97
C LEU A 156 10.13 1.28 2.13
N TRP A 157 10.36 0.33 3.03
CA TRP A 157 9.53 0.09 4.22
C TRP A 157 9.37 1.35 5.07
N THR A 158 10.48 2.02 5.33
CA THR A 158 10.50 3.24 6.13
C THR A 158 9.68 4.35 5.47
N ARG A 159 9.77 4.50 4.15
CA ARG A 159 9.00 5.49 3.40
C ARG A 159 7.50 5.19 3.41
N MET A 160 7.11 3.92 3.35
CA MET A 160 5.69 3.53 3.46
C MET A 160 5.11 3.82 4.85
N ASN A 161 5.90 3.63 5.92
CA ASN A 161 5.45 3.87 7.29
C ASN A 161 5.63 5.32 7.79
N ARG A 162 6.23 6.22 6.98
CA ARG A 162 6.29 7.64 7.32
C ARG A 162 4.89 8.24 7.27
N ILE A 163 4.33 8.44 8.44
CA ILE A 163 3.16 9.32 8.60
C ILE A 163 3.67 10.75 8.45
N SER A 164 3.15 11.50 7.48
CA SER A 164 3.40 12.94 7.37
C SER A 164 3.24 13.59 8.76
N LYS A 165 4.22 14.34 9.26
CA LYS A 165 4.09 15.05 10.54
C LYS A 165 2.90 16.02 10.43
N HIS A 166 1.83 15.77 11.17
CA HIS A 166 0.64 16.63 11.18
C HIS A 166 0.52 17.37 12.51
N GLY A 167 -0.10 18.55 12.45
CA GLY A 167 -0.36 19.41 13.60
C GLY A 167 -1.24 18.75 14.68
N PRO A 168 -1.33 19.36 15.88
CA PRO A 168 -1.75 18.72 17.13
C PRO A 168 -3.17 18.12 17.15
N ASN A 169 -4.00 18.34 16.12
CA ASN A 169 -5.39 17.88 16.05
C ASN A 169 -5.62 16.69 15.11
N CYS A 170 -4.57 16.15 14.47
CA CYS A 170 -4.67 14.95 13.64
C CYS A 170 -3.98 13.77 14.36
N ALA A 171 -4.71 13.06 15.21
CA ALA A 171 -4.21 11.86 15.86
C ALA A 171 -4.27 10.67 14.90
N CYS A 172 -3.36 10.63 13.93
CA CYS A 172 -3.21 9.49 13.03
C CYS A 172 -2.50 8.35 13.78
N ARG A 173 -3.28 7.51 14.47
CA ARG A 173 -2.79 6.28 15.12
C ARG A 173 -2.76 5.12 14.13
#